data_AF-H0S9K2-F1
#
_entry.id   AF-H0S9K2-F1
#
_cell.length_a   1.000
_cell.length_b   1.000
_cell.length_c   1.000
_cell.angle_alpha   90.00
_cell.angle_beta   90.00
_cell.angle_gamma   90.00
#
_symmetry.space_group_name_H-M   'P 1'
#
loop_
_entity.id
_entity.type
_entity.pdbx_description
1 polymer ?
#
loop_
_entity_poly.entity_id
_entity_poly.type
_entity_poly.pdbx_seq_one_letter_code
_entity_poly.pdbx_strand_id
1 'polypeptide(L)'
;MTCAFAMRPSPPDRFRLTMAEPQYTIVVPVWGATHVARFLRWALPSWLSPQNLPELCSRGPVELLLLASSSDFGAIESSAVVGTIRRKCTLRIVSIDDLICGGISSVTLTLAFTRGANLAVRGQGDRRLIFLNGDFLLSDGSLASIARRFDEGQQVLLCASIRVCEERVAEDLSHLLHGDGAMVMPGRKAVSIALRALHPTVLACRVDQGLLQSAHPNQLFWRPDDASLVLRSFLLFPLAVNASRAPGYASTYCDFGWISTMVTSPSVSIVDSSDELLIMELAPTVQEVSLVKAGKLDVRGCADRMSTWMTGFSALQGDTPIVFRSEGASESAIDQVVATSGTFVREARQRISRLYPVHNHHYWRSGIASFLRNRRARGNIHIPAEAGMEASQLRPEVAIAARTRDMAKRFLMGVPGRRRPWHPYYAAEVAIKRLGSMRPVGKVELLGQFGAEESSGTTPIVVSTFDDWRAADQAVDLLWNLTLPDECAYLIFVKDLNLASGRLTVRERIAALTILERRFRIADVKLLISVDEGRAAAMNQQLAVEFIDWRRPLRSVRMILACLALLGKVLISNLSGRRLPTSEADALLLSLRRYK
;
A
#
# COMPACT_ATOMS: atom_id res chain seq x y z
N MET A 1 -32.03 -12.17 55.37
CA MET A 1 -31.10 -11.01 55.31
C MET A 1 -30.83 -10.70 53.84
N THR A 2 -31.55 -9.74 53.29
CA THR A 2 -31.51 -9.33 51.88
C THR A 2 -30.97 -7.90 51.83
N CYS A 3 -29.71 -7.72 51.41
CA CYS A 3 -29.10 -6.41 51.22
C CYS A 3 -29.51 -5.87 49.84
N ALA A 4 -30.45 -4.92 49.83
CA ALA A 4 -30.76 -4.10 48.66
C ALA A 4 -29.72 -2.98 48.54
N PHE A 5 -28.90 -3.01 47.49
CA PHE A 5 -28.03 -1.91 47.11
C PHE A 5 -28.89 -0.82 46.44
N ALA A 6 -29.16 0.26 47.17
CA ALA A 6 -29.79 1.46 46.62
C ALA A 6 -28.80 2.17 45.69
N MET A 7 -29.05 2.12 44.38
CA MET A 7 -28.33 2.96 43.41
C MET A 7 -28.67 4.44 43.66
N ARG A 8 -27.64 5.25 43.90
CA ARG A 8 -27.78 6.70 43.99
C ARG A 8 -28.27 7.25 42.63
N PRO A 9 -29.29 8.13 42.61
CA PRO A 9 -29.70 8.79 41.37
C PRO A 9 -28.55 9.68 40.87
N SER A 10 -28.25 9.57 39.58
CA SER A 10 -27.30 10.44 38.87
C SER A 10 -27.73 11.90 39.04
N PRO A 11 -26.79 12.84 39.20
CA PRO A 11 -27.13 14.25 39.34
C PRO A 11 -27.86 14.76 38.09
N PRO A 12 -28.86 15.66 38.25
CA PRO A 12 -29.64 16.19 37.14
C PRO A 12 -28.74 16.99 36.19
N ASP A 13 -28.78 16.61 34.92
CA ASP A 13 -27.99 17.11 33.79
C ASP A 13 -28.45 18.54 33.41
N ARG A 14 -28.10 19.54 34.25
CA ARG A 14 -28.67 20.91 34.19
C ARG A 14 -28.03 21.87 33.18
N PHE A 15 -27.14 21.41 32.29
CA PHE A 15 -26.54 22.25 31.26
C PHE A 15 -26.36 21.54 29.91
N ARG A 16 -27.33 20.72 29.49
CA ARG A 16 -27.42 20.37 28.06
C ARG A 16 -28.03 21.54 27.30
N LEU A 17 -27.19 22.49 26.91
CA LEU A 17 -27.45 23.23 25.68
C LEU A 17 -27.73 22.17 24.62
N THR A 18 -28.93 22.19 24.03
CA THR A 18 -29.30 21.33 22.91
C THR A 18 -28.42 21.73 21.72
N MET A 19 -27.18 21.27 21.71
CA MET A 19 -26.32 21.41 20.55
C MET A 19 -27.01 20.67 19.42
N ALA A 20 -27.26 21.37 18.32
CA ALA A 20 -27.78 20.77 17.11
C ALA A 20 -26.92 19.54 16.78
N GLU A 21 -27.58 18.42 16.48
CA GLU A 21 -26.85 17.19 16.17
C GLU A 21 -25.94 17.41 14.96
N PRO A 22 -24.70 16.86 14.95
CA PRO A 22 -23.74 17.12 13.90
C PRO A 22 -24.26 16.64 12.55
N GLN A 23 -24.21 17.52 11.54
CA GLN A 23 -24.57 17.16 10.17
C GLN A 23 -23.47 16.32 9.53
N TYR A 24 -22.21 16.68 9.79
CA TYR A 24 -21.03 15.96 9.32
C TYR A 24 -20.26 15.35 10.48
N THR A 25 -19.79 14.11 10.32
CA THR A 25 -18.85 13.49 11.26
C THR A 25 -17.63 12.97 10.51
N ILE A 26 -16.45 13.49 10.84
CA ILE A 26 -15.17 13.03 10.33
C ILE A 26 -14.62 11.98 11.29
N VAL A 27 -14.51 10.73 10.85
CA VAL A 27 -14.06 9.58 11.66
C VAL A 27 -12.61 9.26 11.34
N VAL A 28 -11.73 9.32 12.36
CA VAL A 28 -10.28 9.23 12.16
C VAL A 28 -9.62 8.28 13.15
N PRO A 29 -9.27 7.06 12.73
CA PRO A 29 -8.35 6.19 13.46
C PRO A 29 -6.92 6.73 13.41
N VAL A 30 -6.34 6.97 14.58
CA VAL A 30 -4.95 7.41 14.73
C VAL A 30 -4.35 6.87 16.03
N TRP A 31 -3.38 5.96 15.94
CA TRP A 31 -2.78 5.35 17.12
C TRP A 31 -1.28 5.07 16.97
N GLY A 32 -0.58 5.15 18.10
CA GLY A 32 0.86 4.98 18.19
C GLY A 32 1.59 6.30 17.97
N ALA A 33 2.59 6.55 18.83
CA ALA A 33 3.28 7.83 18.92
C ALA A 33 3.75 8.40 17.56
N THR A 34 4.32 7.57 16.68
CA THR A 34 4.76 8.03 15.34
C THR A 34 3.60 8.48 14.45
N HIS A 35 2.48 7.76 14.42
CA HIS A 35 1.32 8.14 13.62
C HIS A 35 0.63 9.37 14.20
N VAL A 36 0.54 9.48 15.53
CA VAL A 36 -0.02 10.65 16.20
C VAL A 36 0.84 11.89 15.94
N ALA A 37 2.16 11.78 16.05
CA ALA A 37 3.06 12.88 15.72
C ALA A 37 2.91 13.33 14.26
N ARG A 38 2.85 12.38 13.31
CA ARG A 38 2.62 12.67 11.88
C ARG A 38 1.26 13.34 11.64
N PHE A 39 0.21 12.83 12.28
CA PHE A 39 -1.14 13.38 12.20
C PHE A 39 -1.18 14.84 12.64
N LEU A 40 -0.66 15.12 13.84
CA LEU A 40 -0.65 16.46 14.42
C LEU A 40 0.27 17.42 13.66
N ARG A 41 1.37 16.93 13.09
CA ARG A 41 2.36 17.74 12.38
C ARG A 41 1.97 18.07 10.94
N TRP A 42 1.34 17.14 10.23
CA TRP A 42 1.14 17.26 8.78
C TRP A 42 -0.32 17.11 8.34
N ALA A 43 -0.96 15.99 8.69
CA ALA A 43 -2.31 15.70 8.19
C ALA A 43 -3.34 16.70 8.71
N LEU A 44 -3.43 16.90 10.02
CA LEU A 44 -4.41 17.80 10.63
C LEU A 44 -4.24 19.27 10.19
N PRO A 45 -3.01 19.83 10.09
CA PRO A 45 -2.78 21.12 9.44
C PRO A 45 -3.32 21.24 8.02
N SER A 46 -3.17 20.20 7.17
CA SER A 46 -3.71 20.24 5.79
C SER A 46 -5.24 20.31 5.75
N TRP A 47 -5.90 19.81 6.79
CA TRP A 47 -7.37 19.87 6.90
C TRP A 47 -7.85 21.26 7.33
N LEU A 48 -6.96 22.08 7.90
CA LEU A 48 -7.26 23.46 8.30
C LEU A 48 -7.13 24.48 7.16
N SER A 49 -6.80 24.04 5.94
CA SER A 49 -6.79 24.93 4.78
C SER A 49 -8.18 25.57 4.56
N PRO A 50 -8.27 26.79 3.98
CA PRO A 50 -9.52 27.55 3.91
C PRO A 50 -10.70 26.78 3.32
N GLN A 51 -10.48 26.01 2.25
CA GLN A 51 -11.53 25.27 1.55
C GLN A 51 -11.69 23.82 2.06
N ASN A 52 -11.12 23.48 3.22
CA ASN A 52 -11.30 22.18 3.87
C ASN A 52 -12.22 22.29 5.09
N LEU A 53 -11.72 22.03 6.30
CA LEU A 53 -12.54 21.99 7.51
C LEU A 53 -13.27 23.32 7.80
N PRO A 54 -12.65 24.51 7.63
CA PRO A 54 -13.35 25.77 7.78
C PRO A 54 -14.59 25.89 6.86
N GLU A 55 -14.46 25.53 5.59
CA GLU A 55 -15.58 25.53 4.64
C GLU A 55 -16.61 24.44 4.97
N LEU A 56 -16.20 23.27 5.46
CA LEU A 56 -17.15 22.27 5.92
C LEU A 56 -17.97 22.76 7.12
N CYS A 57 -17.33 23.49 8.05
CA CYS A 57 -18.00 24.07 9.22
C CYS A 57 -18.91 25.25 8.85
N SER A 58 -18.66 25.95 7.74
CA SER A 58 -19.54 27.03 7.27
C SER A 58 -20.90 26.49 6.78
N ARG A 59 -20.93 25.21 6.37
CA ARG A 59 -22.11 24.51 5.86
C ARG A 59 -22.99 23.88 6.93
N GLY A 60 -22.44 23.62 8.11
CA GLY A 60 -23.21 23.07 9.22
C GLY A 60 -22.34 22.55 10.37
N PRO A 61 -22.96 22.04 11.45
CA PRO A 61 -22.23 21.52 12.59
C PRO A 61 -21.39 20.29 12.21
N VAL A 62 -20.10 20.35 12.51
CA VAL A 62 -19.13 19.27 12.25
C VAL A 62 -18.67 18.65 13.59
N GLU A 63 -18.55 17.33 13.61
CA GLU A 63 -17.82 16.60 14.64
C GLU A 63 -16.55 15.97 14.04
N LEU A 64 -15.40 16.16 14.68
CA LEU A 64 -14.20 15.37 14.47
C LEU A 64 -14.13 14.27 15.54
N LEU A 65 -14.35 13.02 15.14
CA LEU A 65 -14.29 11.84 15.99
C LEU A 65 -12.95 11.12 15.81
N LEU A 66 -12.03 11.35 16.76
CA LEU A 66 -10.74 10.68 16.82
C LEU A 66 -10.85 9.35 17.57
N LEU A 67 -10.33 8.30 16.96
CA LEU A 67 -10.26 6.95 17.52
C LEU A 67 -8.79 6.63 17.79
N ALA A 68 -8.36 6.75 19.04
CA ALA A 68 -6.94 6.73 19.42
C ALA A 68 -6.62 5.78 20.58
N SER A 69 -5.34 5.49 20.78
CA SER A 69 -4.88 4.84 22.02
C SER A 69 -5.05 5.80 23.19
N SER A 70 -5.48 5.33 24.36
CA SER A 70 -5.57 6.20 25.55
C SER A 70 -4.22 6.81 25.94
N SER A 71 -3.12 6.10 25.67
CA SER A 71 -1.76 6.61 25.86
C SER A 71 -1.42 7.86 25.04
N ASP A 72 -2.15 8.08 23.94
CA ASP A 72 -1.88 9.16 23.00
C ASP A 72 -2.75 10.40 23.27
N PHE A 73 -3.73 10.31 24.18
CA PHE A 73 -4.69 11.39 24.45
C PHE A 73 -4.00 12.67 24.89
N GLY A 74 -3.06 12.57 25.84
CA GLY A 74 -2.34 13.75 26.34
C GLY A 74 -1.62 14.53 25.24
N ALA A 75 -0.94 13.82 24.32
CA ALA A 75 -0.23 14.45 23.20
C ALA A 75 -1.19 15.12 22.20
N ILE A 76 -2.35 14.50 21.94
CA ILE A 76 -3.39 15.07 21.08
C ILE A 76 -3.99 16.32 21.75
N GLU A 77 -4.39 16.22 23.01
CA GLU A 77 -5.09 17.30 23.71
C GLU A 77 -4.21 18.52 23.98
N SER A 78 -2.90 18.32 24.20
CA SER A 78 -1.94 19.41 24.41
C SER A 78 -1.50 20.10 23.11
N SER A 79 -1.90 19.60 21.94
CA SER A 79 -1.43 20.11 20.67
C SER A 79 -2.09 21.44 20.29
N ALA A 80 -1.29 22.42 19.87
CA ALA A 80 -1.78 23.74 19.47
C ALA A 80 -2.78 23.67 18.30
N VAL A 81 -2.52 22.81 17.31
CA VAL A 81 -3.42 22.63 16.15
C VAL A 81 -4.78 22.07 16.59
N VAL A 82 -4.82 21.21 17.61
CA VAL A 82 -6.06 20.68 18.19
C VAL A 82 -6.85 21.79 18.91
N GLY A 83 -6.15 22.73 19.55
CA GLY A 83 -6.76 23.96 20.06
C GLY A 83 -7.48 24.76 18.97
N THR A 84 -6.91 24.85 17.76
CA THR A 84 -7.55 25.49 16.60
C THR A 84 -8.78 24.73 16.11
N ILE A 85 -8.73 23.40 16.08
CA ILE A 85 -9.86 22.54 15.72
C ILE A 85 -11.04 22.74 16.67
N ARG A 86 -10.81 22.75 17.99
CA ARG A 86 -11.87 22.94 19.00
C ARG A 86 -12.63 24.25 18.87
N ARG A 87 -12.03 25.28 18.25
CA ARG A 87 -12.71 26.56 17.96
C ARG A 87 -13.61 26.51 16.72
N LYS A 88 -13.43 25.52 15.85
CA LYS A 88 -14.16 25.37 14.57
C LYS A 88 -15.23 24.29 14.61
N CYS A 89 -14.96 23.16 15.28
CA CYS A 89 -15.87 22.02 15.32
C CYS A 89 -15.82 21.29 16.68
N THR A 90 -16.78 20.38 16.90
CA THR A 90 -16.77 19.53 18.08
C THR A 90 -15.68 18.48 17.94
N LEU A 91 -14.83 18.32 18.96
CA LEU A 91 -13.82 17.27 19.01
C LEU A 91 -14.23 16.21 20.04
N ARG A 92 -14.34 14.95 19.58
CA ARG A 92 -14.56 13.79 20.45
C ARG A 92 -13.41 12.80 20.26
N ILE A 93 -12.77 12.39 21.36
CA ILE A 93 -11.71 11.38 21.35
C ILE A 93 -12.23 10.12 22.04
N VAL A 94 -12.09 8.97 21.37
CA VAL A 94 -12.58 7.67 21.86
C VAL A 94 -11.44 6.67 21.85
N SER A 95 -11.28 5.94 22.95
CA SER A 95 -10.25 4.91 23.05
C SER A 95 -10.57 3.71 22.16
N ILE A 96 -9.54 3.19 21.51
CA ILE A 96 -9.55 1.93 20.77
C ILE A 96 -8.48 0.96 21.26
N ASP A 97 -8.07 1.05 22.54
CA ASP A 97 -7.03 0.17 23.11
C ASP A 97 -7.40 -1.32 22.97
N ASP A 98 -8.70 -1.64 23.08
CA ASP A 98 -9.23 -2.98 22.84
C ASP A 98 -9.24 -3.39 21.36
N LEU A 99 -8.98 -2.49 20.42
CA LEU A 99 -8.75 -2.85 19.03
C LEU A 99 -7.25 -2.97 18.71
N ILE A 100 -6.37 -2.42 19.54
CA ILE A 100 -4.92 -2.41 19.27
C ILE A 100 -4.27 -3.69 19.83
N CYS A 101 -4.31 -4.78 19.06
CA CYS A 101 -3.69 -6.06 19.45
C CYS A 101 -2.41 -6.43 18.68
N GLY A 102 -1.98 -5.60 17.74
CA GLY A 102 -0.80 -5.81 16.91
C GLY A 102 -0.98 -6.85 15.79
N GLY A 103 -0.02 -6.87 14.86
CA GLY A 103 0.11 -7.89 13.80
C GLY A 103 -0.72 -7.66 12.53
N ILE A 104 -1.93 -7.12 12.63
CA ILE A 104 -2.81 -6.87 11.47
C ILE A 104 -3.51 -5.51 11.59
N SER A 105 -2.82 -4.46 11.13
CA SER A 105 -3.30 -3.08 11.17
C SER A 105 -4.59 -2.88 10.38
N SER A 106 -4.75 -3.53 9.23
CA SER A 106 -5.95 -3.41 8.38
C SER A 106 -7.25 -3.87 9.07
N VAL A 107 -7.18 -4.92 9.89
CA VAL A 107 -8.32 -5.36 10.72
C VAL A 107 -8.62 -4.31 11.78
N THR A 108 -7.58 -3.84 12.49
CA THR A 108 -7.72 -2.80 13.53
C THR A 108 -8.37 -1.54 12.96
N LEU A 109 -7.89 -1.09 11.79
CA LEU A 109 -8.40 0.07 11.08
C LEU A 109 -9.89 -0.09 10.72
N THR A 110 -10.25 -1.23 10.13
CA THR A 110 -11.63 -1.53 9.75
C THR A 110 -12.57 -1.56 10.97
N LEU A 111 -12.14 -2.19 12.07
CA LEU A 111 -12.91 -2.23 13.31
C LEU A 111 -13.05 -0.83 13.94
N ALA A 112 -11.99 -0.01 13.89
CA ALA A 112 -12.04 1.36 14.36
C ALA A 112 -13.03 2.19 13.54
N PHE A 113 -13.00 2.14 12.21
CA PHE A 113 -14.01 2.81 11.38
C PHE A 113 -15.43 2.33 11.67
N THR A 114 -15.61 1.02 11.89
CA THR A 114 -16.91 0.45 12.31
C THR A 114 -17.38 1.03 13.63
N ARG A 115 -16.49 1.14 14.63
CA ARG A 115 -16.79 1.79 15.92
C ARG A 115 -17.20 3.24 15.72
N GLY A 116 -16.42 4.00 14.95
CA GLY A 116 -16.69 5.42 14.70
C GLY A 116 -18.03 5.64 14.01
N ALA A 117 -18.32 4.87 12.96
CA ALA A 117 -19.61 4.92 12.26
C ALA A 117 -20.77 4.55 13.19
N ASN A 118 -20.63 3.49 14.00
CA ASN A 118 -21.63 3.12 14.99
C ASN A 118 -21.85 4.19 16.06
N LEU A 119 -20.83 4.97 16.42
CA LEU A 119 -20.95 6.07 17.39
C LEU A 119 -21.58 7.32 16.78
N ALA A 120 -21.34 7.58 15.50
CA ALA A 120 -21.87 8.73 14.78
C ALA A 120 -23.36 8.57 14.42
N VAL A 121 -23.80 7.35 14.11
CA VAL A 121 -25.17 7.06 13.63
C VAL A 121 -26.15 6.70 14.77
N ARG A 122 -25.78 6.90 16.04
CA ARG A 122 -26.60 6.51 17.23
C ARG A 122 -27.92 7.30 17.43
N GLY A 123 -28.37 8.11 16.47
CA GLY A 123 -29.61 8.91 16.52
C GLY A 123 -30.58 8.57 15.38
N GLN A 124 -31.75 9.21 15.38
CA GLN A 124 -32.68 9.14 14.25
C GLN A 124 -32.24 10.13 13.16
N GLY A 125 -32.11 9.67 11.92
CA GLY A 125 -31.83 10.53 10.76
C GLY A 125 -30.57 10.13 9.98
N ASP A 126 -30.49 10.64 8.75
CA ASP A 126 -29.34 10.44 7.87
C ASP A 126 -28.11 11.19 8.39
N ARG A 127 -26.93 10.58 8.29
CA ARG A 127 -25.65 11.17 8.74
C ARG A 127 -24.63 11.18 7.61
N ARG A 128 -24.00 12.35 7.38
CA ARG A 128 -22.88 12.48 6.44
C ARG A 128 -21.58 12.12 7.16
N LEU A 129 -21.07 10.92 6.92
CA LEU A 129 -19.81 10.45 7.49
C LEU A 129 -18.68 10.63 6.49
N ILE A 130 -17.54 11.12 6.96
CA ILE A 130 -16.28 11.22 6.20
C ILE A 130 -15.25 10.38 6.94
N PHE A 131 -14.60 9.45 6.26
CA PHE A 131 -13.55 8.61 6.84
C PHE A 131 -12.19 9.12 6.37
N LEU A 132 -11.23 9.25 7.28
CA LEU A 132 -9.86 9.61 6.96
C LEU A 132 -8.91 8.77 7.83
N ASN A 133 -7.75 8.41 7.30
CA ASN A 133 -6.67 7.89 8.13
C ASN A 133 -5.87 9.07 8.73
N GLY A 134 -5.22 8.84 9.88
CA GLY A 134 -4.39 9.86 10.52
C GLY A 134 -3.17 10.34 9.71
N ASP A 135 -2.82 9.67 8.62
CA ASP A 135 -1.71 10.01 7.72
C ASP A 135 -2.15 10.59 6.37
N PHE A 136 -3.43 10.93 6.22
CA PHE A 136 -3.98 11.52 5.00
C PHE A 136 -3.82 13.04 4.98
N LEU A 137 -2.95 13.52 4.09
CA LEU A 137 -2.87 14.93 3.74
C LEU A 137 -3.86 15.22 2.63
N LEU A 138 -4.61 16.30 2.79
CA LEU A 138 -5.61 16.74 1.83
C LEU A 138 -5.09 17.95 1.04
N SER A 139 -5.38 18.00 -0.26
CA SER A 139 -5.29 19.27 -0.98
C SER A 139 -6.36 20.23 -0.49
N ASP A 140 -6.12 21.53 -0.63
CA ASP A 140 -7.15 22.55 -0.37
C ASP A 140 -8.36 22.30 -1.27
N GLY A 141 -9.57 22.35 -0.69
CA GLY A 141 -10.84 22.10 -1.39
C GLY A 141 -11.37 20.67 -1.30
N SER A 142 -10.58 19.71 -0.80
CA SER A 142 -10.99 18.29 -0.72
C SER A 142 -12.27 18.08 0.09
N LEU A 143 -12.37 18.64 1.31
CA LEU A 143 -13.58 18.48 2.15
C LEU A 143 -14.77 19.27 1.60
N ALA A 144 -14.54 20.45 1.01
CA ALA A 144 -15.59 21.19 0.31
C ALA A 144 -16.17 20.39 -0.86
N SER A 145 -15.31 19.68 -1.61
CA SER A 145 -15.76 18.84 -2.71
C SER A 145 -16.63 17.66 -2.22
N ILE A 146 -16.24 17.00 -1.12
CA ILE A 146 -17.07 15.97 -0.49
C ILE A 146 -18.44 16.52 -0.11
N ALA A 147 -18.51 17.70 0.49
CA ALA A 147 -19.77 18.34 0.85
C ALA A 147 -20.65 18.61 -0.38
N ARG A 148 -20.07 19.18 -1.44
CA ARG A 148 -20.75 19.42 -2.72
C ARG A 148 -21.33 18.13 -3.31
N ARG A 149 -20.56 17.04 -3.31
CA ARG A 149 -21.05 15.74 -3.80
C ARG A 149 -22.25 15.21 -3.01
N PHE A 150 -22.28 15.42 -1.69
CA PHE A 150 -23.47 15.10 -0.89
C PHE A 150 -24.67 15.99 -1.23
N ASP A 151 -24.44 17.28 -1.48
CA ASP A 151 -25.50 18.20 -1.89
C ASP A 151 -26.06 17.85 -3.29
N GLU A 152 -25.23 17.26 -4.15
CA GLU A 152 -25.61 16.66 -5.44
C GLU A 152 -26.32 15.29 -5.31
N GLY A 153 -26.56 14.81 -4.09
CA GLY A 153 -27.30 13.57 -3.83
C GLY A 153 -26.48 12.28 -3.90
N GLN A 154 -25.14 12.37 -3.97
CA GLN A 154 -24.30 11.18 -3.89
C GLN A 154 -24.41 10.52 -2.51
N GLN A 155 -24.45 9.19 -2.49
CA GLN A 155 -24.62 8.44 -1.24
C GLN A 155 -23.32 7.81 -0.74
N VAL A 156 -22.52 7.26 -1.63
CA VAL A 156 -21.22 6.66 -1.29
C VAL A 156 -20.16 7.27 -2.18
N LEU A 157 -19.12 7.83 -1.58
CA LEU A 157 -17.95 8.34 -2.27
C LEU A 157 -16.76 7.43 -1.99
N LEU A 158 -16.10 7.03 -3.06
CA LEU A 158 -14.81 6.34 -3.03
C LEU A 158 -13.73 7.24 -3.61
N CYS A 159 -12.51 7.11 -3.12
CA CYS A 159 -11.37 7.83 -3.69
C CYS A 159 -10.11 6.99 -3.68
N ALA A 160 -9.12 7.44 -4.44
CA ALA A 160 -7.76 6.95 -4.30
C ALA A 160 -6.94 7.89 -3.42
N SER A 161 -5.85 7.34 -2.88
CA SER A 161 -4.73 8.10 -2.33
C SER A 161 -3.47 7.82 -3.14
N ILE A 162 -2.53 8.76 -3.14
CA ILE A 162 -1.18 8.57 -3.65
C ILE A 162 -0.21 8.45 -2.48
N ARG A 163 0.48 7.31 -2.38
CA ARG A 163 1.45 7.09 -1.31
C ARG A 163 2.81 7.66 -1.69
N VAL A 164 3.41 8.41 -0.77
CA VAL A 164 4.70 9.07 -0.95
C VAL A 164 5.67 8.71 0.19
N CYS A 165 6.97 8.83 -0.08
CA CYS A 165 8.00 8.70 0.94
C CYS A 165 7.99 9.94 1.84
N GLU A 166 7.60 9.78 3.10
CA GLU A 166 7.55 10.87 4.08
C GLU A 166 8.87 11.64 4.15
N GLU A 167 9.99 10.92 4.15
CA GLU A 167 11.32 11.51 4.29
C GLU A 167 11.68 12.45 3.13
N ARG A 168 11.06 12.27 1.96
CA ARG A 168 11.34 13.04 0.74
C ARG A 168 10.45 14.26 0.57
N VAL A 169 9.30 14.29 1.25
CA VAL A 169 8.35 15.41 1.17
C VAL A 169 8.35 16.28 2.42
N ALA A 170 8.99 15.85 3.51
CA ALA A 170 8.95 16.55 4.79
C ALA A 170 9.40 18.03 4.71
N GLU A 171 10.42 18.32 3.89
CA GLU A 171 10.88 19.70 3.66
C GLU A 171 9.85 20.53 2.89
N ASP A 172 9.38 20.03 1.74
CA ASP A 172 8.30 20.64 0.95
C ASP A 172 7.07 20.95 1.82
N LEU A 173 6.66 20.00 2.67
CA LEU A 173 5.53 20.16 3.58
C LEU A 173 5.80 21.19 4.69
N SER A 174 7.04 21.30 5.18
CA SER A 174 7.42 22.30 6.18
C SER A 174 7.21 23.72 5.65
N HIS A 175 7.53 23.95 4.37
CA HIS A 175 7.37 25.25 3.72
C HIS A 175 5.91 25.64 3.44
N LEU A 176 5.00 24.68 3.47
CA LEU A 176 3.56 24.91 3.28
C LEU A 176 2.82 25.19 4.60
N LEU A 177 3.48 25.01 5.76
CA LEU A 177 2.90 25.35 7.06
C LEU A 177 2.89 26.87 7.27
N HIS A 178 1.72 27.40 7.60
CA HIS A 178 1.54 28.79 7.95
C HIS A 178 1.74 29.00 9.46
N GLY A 179 1.98 30.25 9.87
CA GLY A 179 2.20 30.59 11.29
C GLY A 179 0.99 30.36 12.20
N ASP A 180 -0.22 30.24 11.64
CA ASP A 180 -1.46 29.91 12.35
C ASP A 180 -1.69 28.39 12.51
N GLY A 181 -0.78 27.57 11.98
CA GLY A 181 -0.82 26.11 12.02
C GLY A 181 -1.66 25.47 10.92
N ALA A 182 -2.22 26.23 9.98
CA ALA A 182 -2.83 25.68 8.77
C ALA A 182 -1.76 25.32 7.73
N MET A 183 -2.06 24.36 6.85
CA MET A 183 -1.25 24.07 5.66
C MET A 183 -2.13 24.22 4.43
N VAL A 184 -1.74 25.11 3.51
CA VAL A 184 -2.47 25.29 2.24
C VAL A 184 -1.70 24.62 1.13
N MET A 185 -2.30 23.58 0.54
CA MET A 185 -1.66 22.77 -0.49
C MET A 185 -2.59 22.68 -1.71
N PRO A 186 -2.42 23.55 -2.72
CA PRO A 186 -3.21 23.49 -3.96
C PRO A 186 -3.07 22.13 -4.64
N GLY A 187 -4.15 21.59 -5.21
CA GLY A 187 -4.20 20.23 -5.77
C GLY A 187 -3.08 19.91 -6.75
N ARG A 188 -2.85 20.77 -7.77
CA ARG A 188 -1.80 20.56 -8.77
C ARG A 188 -0.38 20.61 -8.18
N LYS A 189 -0.14 21.49 -7.20
CA LYS A 189 1.14 21.56 -6.49
C LYS A 189 1.35 20.33 -5.61
N ALA A 190 0.29 19.85 -4.95
CA ALA A 190 0.31 18.63 -4.16
C ALA A 190 0.68 17.40 -5.02
N VAL A 191 0.11 17.29 -6.22
CA VAL A 191 0.47 16.22 -7.18
C VAL A 191 1.93 16.35 -7.59
N SER A 192 2.41 17.55 -7.91
CA SER A 192 3.83 17.78 -8.25
C SER A 192 4.78 17.27 -7.16
N ILE A 193 4.49 17.57 -5.89
CA ILE A 193 5.25 17.07 -4.73
C ILE A 193 5.19 15.53 -4.69
N ALA A 194 4.00 14.95 -4.86
CA ALA A 194 3.83 13.51 -4.80
C ALA A 194 4.59 12.76 -5.91
N LEU A 195 4.55 13.24 -7.15
CA LEU A 195 5.21 12.60 -8.30
C LEU A 195 6.73 12.54 -8.15
N ARG A 196 7.36 13.50 -7.45
CA ARG A 196 8.80 13.47 -7.13
C ARG A 196 9.18 12.50 -6.02
N ALA A 197 8.20 12.06 -5.23
CA ALA A 197 8.42 11.33 -3.98
C ALA A 197 7.61 10.02 -3.90
N LEU A 198 7.20 9.44 -5.03
CA LEU A 198 6.42 8.20 -5.07
C LEU A 198 7.04 7.11 -4.19
N HIS A 199 6.19 6.48 -3.38
CA HIS A 199 6.60 5.39 -2.51
C HIS A 199 6.95 4.13 -3.33
N PRO A 200 7.91 3.28 -2.90
CA PRO A 200 8.28 2.07 -3.64
C PRO A 200 7.12 1.13 -3.99
N THR A 201 6.08 1.09 -3.16
CA THR A 201 4.86 0.31 -3.47
C THR A 201 4.07 0.89 -4.65
N VAL A 202 4.02 2.21 -4.81
CA VAL A 202 3.40 2.87 -5.97
C VAL A 202 4.20 2.58 -7.23
N LEU A 203 5.54 2.69 -7.16
CA LEU A 203 6.43 2.33 -8.26
C LEU A 203 6.25 0.86 -8.68
N ALA A 204 6.13 -0.05 -7.72
CA ALA A 204 5.88 -1.46 -7.99
C ALA A 204 4.48 -1.75 -8.56
N CYS A 205 3.52 -0.85 -8.36
CA CYS A 205 2.18 -0.95 -8.93
C CYS A 205 2.09 -0.33 -10.34
N ARG A 206 3.16 0.25 -10.88
CA ARG A 206 3.19 0.75 -12.25
C ARG A 206 3.26 -0.37 -13.28
N VAL A 207 2.30 -0.39 -14.20
CA VAL A 207 2.19 -1.39 -15.28
C VAL A 207 3.11 -1.04 -16.45
N ASP A 208 3.38 0.25 -16.63
CA ASP A 208 4.18 0.82 -17.71
C ASP A 208 5.70 0.78 -17.46
N GLN A 209 6.14 0.10 -16.39
CA GLN A 209 7.56 -0.17 -16.12
C GLN A 209 7.83 -1.68 -15.98
N GLY A 210 9.05 -2.10 -16.27
CA GLY A 210 9.44 -3.53 -16.33
C GLY A 210 10.29 -4.04 -15.16
N LEU A 211 10.58 -3.21 -14.15
CA LEU A 211 11.60 -3.50 -13.13
C LEU A 211 11.03 -4.06 -11.84
N LEU A 212 9.90 -3.51 -11.39
CA LEU A 212 9.24 -3.89 -10.17
C LEU A 212 7.82 -4.37 -10.42
N GLN A 213 7.30 -5.18 -9.50
CA GLN A 213 5.89 -5.50 -9.45
C GLN A 213 5.45 -5.64 -8.01
N SER A 214 4.22 -5.22 -7.71
CA SER A 214 3.60 -5.45 -6.42
C SER A 214 3.18 -6.91 -6.29
N ALA A 215 3.41 -7.53 -5.13
CA ALA A 215 2.85 -8.83 -4.78
C ALA A 215 1.30 -8.81 -4.72
N HIS A 216 0.71 -7.63 -4.53
CA HIS A 216 -0.73 -7.41 -4.44
C HIS A 216 -1.14 -6.30 -5.42
N PRO A 217 -1.40 -6.62 -6.70
CA PRO A 217 -1.81 -5.64 -7.69
C PRO A 217 -3.30 -5.29 -7.46
N ASN A 218 -3.59 -4.38 -6.53
CA ASN A 218 -4.92 -3.80 -6.30
C ASN A 218 -5.04 -2.37 -6.83
N GLN A 219 -3.92 -1.70 -7.03
CA GLN A 219 -3.77 -0.41 -7.68
C GLN A 219 -2.83 -0.59 -8.87
N LEU A 220 -3.23 -0.11 -10.04
CA LEU A 220 -2.45 -0.19 -11.26
C LEU A 220 -2.19 1.22 -11.76
N PHE A 221 -0.93 1.59 -11.89
CA PHE A 221 -0.53 2.94 -12.30
C PHE A 221 0.09 2.94 -13.69
N TRP A 222 -0.09 4.07 -14.38
CA TRP A 222 0.60 4.43 -15.61
C TRP A 222 1.05 5.88 -15.48
N ARG A 223 2.24 6.21 -16.00
CA ARG A 223 2.79 7.57 -15.99
C ARG A 223 2.85 8.10 -17.43
N PRO A 224 1.82 8.85 -17.89
CA PRO A 224 1.79 9.38 -19.25
C PRO A 224 2.99 10.28 -19.56
N ASP A 225 3.33 11.16 -18.61
CA ASP A 225 4.40 12.15 -18.64
C ASP A 225 4.96 12.42 -17.22
N ASP A 226 5.78 13.45 -17.06
CA ASP A 226 6.38 13.84 -15.77
C ASP A 226 5.37 14.48 -14.80
N ALA A 227 4.32 15.10 -15.34
CA ALA A 227 3.33 15.92 -14.64
C ALA A 227 1.99 15.20 -14.37
N SER A 228 1.86 13.92 -14.75
CA SER A 228 0.62 13.18 -14.54
C SER A 228 0.82 11.71 -14.17
N LEU A 229 -0.21 11.14 -13.54
CA LEU A 229 -0.30 9.72 -13.21
C LEU A 229 -1.75 9.27 -13.36
N VAL A 230 -1.97 8.15 -14.03
CA VAL A 230 -3.28 7.53 -14.21
C VAL A 230 -3.35 6.26 -13.38
N LEU A 231 -4.42 6.09 -12.62
CA LEU A 231 -4.69 4.95 -11.76
C LEU A 231 -5.94 4.20 -12.19
N ARG A 232 -5.85 2.87 -12.19
CA ARG A 232 -6.99 1.94 -12.15
C ARG A 232 -6.92 1.18 -10.83
N SER A 233 -7.90 1.35 -9.96
CA SER A 233 -7.91 0.72 -8.63
C SER A 233 -9.10 -0.21 -8.47
N PHE A 234 -8.88 -1.26 -7.70
CA PHE A 234 -9.88 -2.28 -7.35
C PHE A 234 -10.12 -2.36 -5.84
N LEU A 235 -9.42 -1.52 -5.06
CA LEU A 235 -9.58 -1.36 -3.62
C LEU A 235 -9.45 0.14 -3.30
N LEU A 236 -10.45 0.91 -3.74
CA LEU A 236 -10.57 2.31 -3.42
C LEU A 236 -10.95 2.50 -1.95
N PHE A 237 -10.45 3.60 -1.38
CA PHE A 237 -10.72 3.95 -0.01
C PHE A 237 -12.19 4.41 0.15
N PRO A 238 -12.91 3.92 1.17
CA PRO A 238 -14.28 4.33 1.46
C PRO A 238 -14.32 5.75 2.05
N LEU A 239 -14.28 6.78 1.19
CA LEU A 239 -14.07 8.17 1.59
C LEU A 239 -15.22 8.75 2.41
N ALA A 240 -16.45 8.65 1.92
CA ALA A 240 -17.59 9.29 2.59
C ALA A 240 -18.91 8.59 2.27
N VAL A 241 -19.87 8.66 3.19
CA VAL A 241 -21.20 8.09 3.03
C VAL A 241 -22.27 8.97 3.64
N ASN A 242 -23.41 9.09 2.98
CA ASN A 242 -24.65 9.55 3.58
C ASN A 242 -25.36 8.34 4.19
N ALA A 243 -24.98 7.99 5.43
CA ALA A 243 -25.41 6.78 6.10
C ALA A 243 -26.85 6.88 6.57
N SER A 244 -27.68 5.92 6.15
CA SER A 244 -29.06 5.74 6.63
C SER A 244 -29.15 4.74 7.79
N ARG A 245 -28.06 4.03 8.09
CA ARG A 245 -27.96 3.09 9.22
C ARG A 245 -26.51 2.89 9.67
N ALA A 246 -26.36 2.49 10.92
CA ALA A 246 -25.09 2.04 11.46
C ALA A 246 -24.67 0.69 10.82
N PRO A 247 -23.38 0.43 10.57
CA PRO A 247 -22.92 -0.84 10.01
C PRO A 247 -23.07 -2.02 10.98
N GLY A 248 -23.15 -1.77 12.29
CA GLY A 248 -23.22 -2.80 13.32
C GLY A 248 -21.87 -3.47 13.56
N TYR A 249 -21.45 -4.35 12.65
CA TYR A 249 -20.16 -5.05 12.72
C TYR A 249 -19.48 -5.14 11.36
N ALA A 250 -18.16 -5.34 11.36
CA ALA A 250 -17.38 -5.55 10.15
C ALA A 250 -17.40 -7.03 9.72
N SER A 251 -17.78 -7.29 8.48
CA SER A 251 -17.75 -8.61 7.84
C SER A 251 -16.76 -8.67 6.67
N THR A 252 -16.04 -7.58 6.43
CA THR A 252 -15.04 -7.42 5.37
C THR A 252 -14.13 -6.24 5.69
N TYR A 253 -13.02 -6.07 4.96
CA TYR A 253 -12.15 -4.91 5.11
C TYR A 253 -12.82 -3.62 4.59
N CYS A 254 -12.41 -2.47 5.11
CA CYS A 254 -13.02 -1.19 4.77
C CYS A 254 -13.06 -0.91 3.25
N ASP A 255 -12.01 -1.28 2.52
CA ASP A 255 -11.80 -1.14 1.07
C ASP A 255 -12.45 -2.24 0.21
N PHE A 256 -13.03 -3.28 0.82
CA PHE A 256 -13.68 -4.40 0.11
C PHE A 256 -15.20 -4.20 -0.07
N GLY A 257 -15.71 -3.00 0.22
CA GLY A 257 -17.13 -2.65 0.11
C GLY A 257 -17.88 -2.55 1.43
N TRP A 258 -17.19 -2.56 2.57
CA TRP A 258 -17.77 -2.32 3.89
C TRP A 258 -18.67 -1.07 3.94
N ILE A 259 -18.29 0.01 3.26
CA ILE A 259 -19.04 1.27 3.25
C ILE A 259 -20.47 1.13 2.72
N SER A 260 -20.70 0.18 1.79
CA SER A 260 -22.03 -0.07 1.23
C SER A 260 -23.02 -0.64 2.25
N THR A 261 -22.54 -1.14 3.39
CA THR A 261 -23.41 -1.69 4.45
C THR A 261 -24.18 -0.60 5.19
N MET A 262 -23.76 0.66 5.11
CA MET A 262 -24.37 1.81 5.81
C MET A 262 -25.52 2.45 5.03
N VAL A 263 -25.81 1.94 3.83
CA VAL A 263 -26.89 2.43 2.96
C VAL A 263 -27.73 1.25 2.47
N THR A 264 -28.98 1.52 2.09
CA THR A 264 -29.91 0.49 1.60
C THR A 264 -29.70 0.20 0.11
N SER A 265 -29.47 1.25 -0.69
CA SER A 265 -29.32 1.17 -2.15
C SER A 265 -28.13 2.03 -2.60
N PRO A 266 -26.89 1.55 -2.47
CA PRO A 266 -25.70 2.39 -2.66
C PRO A 266 -25.61 2.94 -4.09
N SER A 267 -25.75 4.27 -4.23
CA SER A 267 -25.19 4.99 -5.39
C SER A 267 -23.72 5.30 -5.12
N VAL A 268 -22.83 4.58 -5.79
CA VAL A 268 -21.37 4.71 -5.63
C VAL A 268 -20.83 5.68 -6.66
N SER A 269 -20.21 6.77 -6.18
CA SER A 269 -19.46 7.70 -6.99
C SER A 269 -17.97 7.59 -6.63
N ILE A 270 -17.12 7.66 -7.66
CA ILE A 270 -15.67 7.63 -7.53
C ILE A 270 -15.15 9.02 -7.87
N VAL A 271 -14.34 9.59 -6.99
CA VAL A 271 -13.62 10.83 -7.30
C VAL A 271 -12.44 10.50 -8.21
N ASP A 272 -12.51 10.98 -9.44
CA ASP A 272 -11.66 10.56 -10.55
C ASP A 272 -10.61 11.60 -10.97
N SER A 273 -10.55 12.75 -10.29
CA SER A 273 -9.63 13.84 -10.62
C SER A 273 -8.99 14.45 -9.37
N SER A 274 -7.65 14.61 -9.39
CA SER A 274 -6.93 15.33 -8.34
C SER A 274 -7.19 16.84 -8.30
N ASP A 275 -7.72 17.42 -9.38
CA ASP A 275 -8.17 18.82 -9.38
C ASP A 275 -9.40 19.02 -8.48
N GLU A 276 -10.15 17.93 -8.22
CA GLU A 276 -11.30 17.94 -7.33
C GLU A 276 -10.92 17.56 -5.89
N LEU A 277 -10.14 16.49 -5.73
CA LEU A 277 -9.72 15.98 -4.43
C LEU A 277 -8.43 15.19 -4.57
N LEU A 278 -7.42 15.53 -3.78
CA LEU A 278 -6.23 14.72 -3.62
C LEU A 278 -6.04 14.29 -2.17
N ILE A 279 -5.78 12.99 -1.98
CA ILE A 279 -5.24 12.44 -0.74
C ILE A 279 -3.80 11.98 -0.98
N MET A 280 -2.87 12.53 -0.21
CA MET A 280 -1.50 12.06 -0.14
C MET A 280 -1.30 11.24 1.15
N GLU A 281 -0.87 9.99 1.03
CA GLU A 281 -0.59 9.09 2.15
C GLU A 281 0.92 9.11 2.44
N LEU A 282 1.30 9.59 3.63
CA LEU A 282 2.69 9.60 4.07
C LEU A 282 3.09 8.26 4.66
N ALA A 283 4.10 7.62 4.06
CA ALA A 283 4.69 6.40 4.59
C ALA A 283 6.22 6.50 4.65
N PRO A 284 6.88 5.96 5.69
CA PRO A 284 8.32 5.77 5.68
C PRO A 284 8.71 4.89 4.49
N THR A 285 9.84 5.19 3.86
CA THR A 285 10.31 4.50 2.63
C THR A 285 10.37 2.97 2.77
N VAL A 286 10.60 2.45 3.98
CA VAL A 286 10.73 1.02 4.27
C VAL A 286 9.41 0.30 4.51
N GLN A 287 8.32 1.03 4.70
CA GLN A 287 7.01 0.45 4.98
C GLN A 287 6.55 -0.40 3.81
N GLU A 288 6.14 -1.65 4.08
CA GLU A 288 5.60 -2.57 3.07
C GLU A 288 6.51 -2.86 1.87
N VAL A 289 7.81 -2.56 1.93
CA VAL A 289 8.78 -2.91 0.88
C VAL A 289 8.83 -4.43 0.63
N SER A 290 8.42 -5.24 1.61
CA SER A 290 8.25 -6.69 1.43
C SER A 290 7.23 -7.08 0.36
N LEU A 291 6.31 -6.18 0.00
CA LEU A 291 5.34 -6.36 -1.08
C LEU A 291 5.94 -6.07 -2.46
N VAL A 292 7.07 -5.37 -2.52
CA VAL A 292 7.77 -5.08 -3.77
C VAL A 292 8.56 -6.31 -4.21
N LYS A 293 8.37 -6.72 -5.46
CA LYS A 293 9.09 -7.80 -6.14
C LYS A 293 9.75 -7.28 -7.40
N ALA A 294 10.76 -7.98 -7.87
CA ALA A 294 11.34 -7.74 -9.18
C ALA A 294 10.43 -8.27 -10.30
N GLY A 295 10.52 -7.65 -11.48
CA GLY A 295 9.90 -8.12 -12.72
C GLY A 295 8.74 -7.25 -13.19
N LYS A 296 8.14 -7.62 -14.32
CA LYS A 296 7.03 -6.90 -14.95
C LYS A 296 5.68 -7.45 -14.48
N LEU A 297 4.70 -6.56 -14.33
CA LEU A 297 3.30 -6.95 -14.13
C LEU A 297 2.62 -7.14 -15.49
N ASP A 298 2.28 -8.39 -15.84
CA ASP A 298 1.48 -8.68 -17.03
C ASP A 298 -0.02 -8.90 -16.70
N VAL A 299 -0.86 -8.88 -17.74
CA VAL A 299 -2.32 -9.02 -17.64
C VAL A 299 -2.71 -10.33 -16.93
N ARG A 300 -2.04 -11.44 -17.25
CA ARG A 300 -2.37 -12.77 -16.70
C ARG A 300 -2.00 -12.84 -15.23
N GLY A 301 -0.78 -12.47 -14.87
CA GLY A 301 -0.29 -12.44 -13.49
C GLY A 301 -1.06 -11.43 -12.63
N CYS A 302 -1.58 -10.36 -13.22
CA CYS A 302 -2.54 -9.46 -12.57
C CYS A 302 -3.86 -10.18 -12.27
N ALA A 303 -4.50 -10.77 -13.29
CA ALA A 303 -5.78 -11.46 -13.18
C ALA A 303 -5.74 -12.67 -12.21
N ASP A 304 -4.67 -13.47 -12.26
CA ASP A 304 -4.47 -14.62 -11.37
C ASP A 304 -4.43 -14.18 -9.90
N ARG A 305 -3.72 -13.08 -9.60
CA ARG A 305 -3.65 -12.52 -8.25
C ARG A 305 -4.97 -11.89 -7.82
N MET A 306 -5.62 -11.13 -8.69
CA MET A 306 -6.95 -10.54 -8.43
C MET A 306 -8.02 -11.60 -8.16
N SER A 307 -7.97 -12.73 -8.88
CA SER A 307 -8.87 -13.88 -8.68
C SER A 307 -8.79 -14.50 -7.28
N THR A 308 -7.80 -14.13 -6.46
CA THR A 308 -7.68 -14.62 -5.09
C THR A 308 -8.42 -13.77 -4.07
N TRP A 309 -8.91 -12.57 -4.40
CA TRP A 309 -9.50 -11.67 -3.40
C TRP A 309 -10.59 -10.74 -3.93
N MET A 310 -10.74 -10.58 -5.24
CA MET A 310 -11.63 -9.57 -5.80
C MET A 310 -13.10 -9.87 -5.48
N THR A 311 -13.84 -8.84 -5.07
CA THR A 311 -15.29 -8.89 -4.90
C THR A 311 -16.00 -8.29 -6.13
N GLY A 312 -17.31 -8.52 -6.26
CA GLY A 312 -18.10 -7.82 -7.28
C GLY A 312 -18.06 -6.29 -7.12
N PHE A 313 -18.05 -5.80 -5.87
CA PHE A 313 -17.93 -4.37 -5.56
C PHE A 313 -16.57 -3.80 -6.04
N SER A 314 -15.48 -4.47 -5.71
CA SER A 314 -14.12 -4.13 -6.12
C SER A 314 -13.90 -4.17 -7.64
N ALA A 315 -14.55 -5.12 -8.33
CA ALA A 315 -14.39 -5.31 -9.77
C ALA A 315 -14.85 -4.08 -10.57
N LEU A 316 -15.95 -3.44 -10.15
CA LEU A 316 -16.53 -2.27 -10.82
C LEU A 316 -15.65 -1.02 -10.70
N GLN A 317 -14.87 -0.90 -9.62
CA GLN A 317 -14.04 0.27 -9.36
C GLN A 317 -12.97 0.48 -10.43
N GLY A 318 -12.44 -0.61 -10.99
CA GLY A 318 -11.38 -0.55 -12.00
C GLY A 318 -11.79 0.10 -13.32
N ASP A 319 -13.10 0.30 -13.56
CA ASP A 319 -13.60 0.92 -14.79
C ASP A 319 -13.41 2.44 -14.83
N THR A 320 -13.33 3.08 -13.67
CA THR A 320 -13.12 4.53 -13.57
C THR A 320 -11.62 4.86 -13.55
N PRO A 321 -11.09 5.61 -14.52
CA PRO A 321 -9.71 6.09 -14.46
C PRO A 321 -9.64 7.19 -13.42
N ILE A 322 -8.64 7.16 -12.55
CA ILE A 322 -8.37 8.27 -11.63
C ILE A 322 -7.13 8.98 -12.14
N VAL A 323 -7.23 10.28 -12.38
CA VAL A 323 -6.16 11.09 -12.96
C VAL A 323 -5.59 12.04 -11.92
N PHE A 324 -4.30 11.90 -11.65
CA PHE A 324 -3.51 12.85 -10.88
C PHE A 324 -2.78 13.77 -11.86
N ARG A 325 -3.00 15.08 -11.76
CA ARG A 325 -2.41 16.11 -12.63
C ARG A 325 -1.68 17.17 -11.81
N SER A 326 -0.46 17.50 -12.19
CA SER A 326 0.20 18.75 -11.82
C SER A 326 0.11 19.77 -12.95
N GLU A 327 0.71 20.95 -12.74
CA GLU A 327 0.93 21.90 -13.83
C GLU A 327 1.78 21.25 -14.94
N GLY A 328 1.45 21.53 -16.20
CA GLY A 328 2.15 20.99 -17.37
C GLY A 328 1.69 19.62 -17.88
N ALA A 329 0.72 18.98 -17.22
CA ALA A 329 0.20 17.67 -17.67
C ALA A 329 -0.36 17.71 -19.10
N SER A 330 -0.02 16.72 -19.92
CA SER A 330 -0.48 16.61 -21.31
C SER A 330 -1.78 15.83 -21.40
N GLU A 331 -2.90 16.51 -21.72
CA GLU A 331 -4.21 15.86 -21.85
C GLU A 331 -4.21 14.77 -22.93
N SER A 332 -3.51 14.96 -24.05
CA SER A 332 -3.44 13.93 -25.10
C SER A 332 -2.68 12.68 -24.65
N ALA A 333 -1.64 12.83 -23.81
CA ALA A 333 -0.92 11.70 -23.24
C ALA A 333 -1.79 10.97 -22.20
N ILE A 334 -2.53 11.72 -21.37
CA ILE A 334 -3.48 11.18 -20.40
C ILE A 334 -4.55 10.37 -21.13
N ASP A 335 -5.20 10.92 -22.17
CA ASP A 335 -6.25 10.25 -22.93
C ASP A 335 -5.78 8.93 -23.54
N GLN A 336 -4.58 8.93 -24.13
CA GLN A 336 -3.97 7.71 -24.66
C GLN A 336 -3.79 6.65 -23.57
N VAL A 337 -3.26 7.04 -22.40
CA VAL A 337 -3.07 6.12 -21.27
C VAL A 337 -4.39 5.67 -20.66
N VAL A 338 -5.41 6.52 -20.60
CA VAL A 338 -6.76 6.15 -20.16
C VAL A 338 -7.33 5.06 -21.07
N ALA A 339 -7.17 5.18 -22.39
CA ALA A 339 -7.60 4.17 -23.34
C ALA A 339 -6.82 2.85 -23.18
N THR A 340 -5.48 2.90 -23.14
CA THR A 340 -4.63 1.71 -22.99
C THR A 340 -4.86 1.00 -21.65
N SER A 341 -4.94 1.74 -20.55
CA SER A 341 -5.25 1.17 -19.22
C SER A 341 -6.64 0.55 -19.17
N GLY A 342 -7.61 1.14 -19.87
CA GLY A 342 -8.96 0.57 -20.02
C GLY A 342 -8.94 -0.79 -20.73
N THR A 343 -8.15 -0.94 -21.80
CA THR A 343 -7.95 -2.23 -22.47
C THR A 343 -7.30 -3.24 -21.53
N PHE A 344 -6.22 -2.88 -20.82
CA PHE A 344 -5.55 -3.74 -19.86
C PHE A 344 -6.52 -4.26 -18.78
N VAL A 345 -7.33 -3.36 -18.19
CA VAL A 345 -8.31 -3.73 -17.15
C VAL A 345 -9.38 -4.67 -17.69
N ARG A 346 -9.93 -4.41 -18.89
CA ARG A 346 -10.92 -5.29 -19.51
C ARG A 346 -10.36 -6.69 -19.76
N GLU A 347 -9.15 -6.80 -20.31
CA GLU A 347 -8.51 -8.09 -20.54
C GLU A 347 -8.20 -8.84 -19.24
N ALA A 348 -7.71 -8.12 -18.21
CA ALA A 348 -7.46 -8.71 -16.91
C ALA A 348 -8.76 -9.25 -16.31
N ARG A 349 -9.85 -8.46 -16.36
CA ARG A 349 -11.17 -8.86 -15.83
C ARG A 349 -11.74 -10.08 -16.54
N GLN A 350 -11.61 -10.18 -17.86
CA GLN A 350 -12.04 -11.37 -18.63
C GLN A 350 -11.33 -12.65 -18.20
N ARG A 351 -10.14 -12.53 -17.60
CA ARG A 351 -9.34 -13.65 -17.09
C ARG A 351 -9.57 -13.93 -15.61
N ILE A 352 -10.35 -13.10 -14.90
CA ILE A 352 -10.65 -13.34 -13.49
C ILE A 352 -11.55 -14.56 -13.36
N SER A 353 -11.02 -15.59 -12.71
CA SER A 353 -11.70 -16.88 -12.59
C SER A 353 -12.78 -16.91 -11.52
N ARG A 354 -12.73 -16.00 -10.55
CA ARG A 354 -13.62 -16.00 -9.39
C ARG A 354 -13.75 -14.61 -8.78
N LEU A 355 -15.00 -14.26 -8.45
CA LEU A 355 -15.34 -13.16 -7.55
C LEU A 355 -15.79 -13.72 -6.21
N TYR A 356 -15.45 -13.01 -5.14
CA TYR A 356 -15.84 -13.34 -3.77
C TYR A 356 -17.00 -12.45 -3.30
N PRO A 357 -17.82 -12.92 -2.36
CA PRO A 357 -18.80 -12.06 -1.71
C PRO A 357 -18.11 -10.94 -0.93
N VAL A 358 -18.76 -9.78 -0.85
CA VAL A 358 -18.34 -8.66 0.01
C VAL A 358 -18.31 -9.12 1.46
N HIS A 359 -19.41 -9.69 1.93
CA HIS A 359 -19.54 -10.23 3.29
C HIS A 359 -18.79 -11.56 3.45
N ASN A 360 -18.21 -11.73 4.63
CA ASN A 360 -17.52 -12.96 5.05
C ASN A 360 -16.37 -13.33 4.13
N HIS A 361 -15.72 -12.30 3.56
CA HIS A 361 -14.59 -12.45 2.68
C HIS A 361 -13.49 -13.28 3.37
N HIS A 362 -12.91 -14.24 2.68
CA HIS A 362 -12.01 -15.20 3.30
C HIS A 362 -10.71 -14.56 3.84
N TYR A 363 -10.25 -13.45 3.27
CA TYR A 363 -9.17 -12.65 3.85
C TYR A 363 -9.59 -11.96 5.15
N TRP A 364 -10.83 -11.47 5.24
CA TRP A 364 -11.37 -10.91 6.48
C TRP A 364 -11.46 -11.97 7.56
N ARG A 365 -12.03 -13.15 7.24
CA ARG A 365 -12.11 -14.28 8.18
C ARG A 365 -10.73 -14.71 8.72
N SER A 366 -9.72 -14.72 7.85
CA SER A 366 -8.34 -15.04 8.25
C SER A 366 -7.72 -13.93 9.11
N GLY A 367 -7.97 -12.67 8.75
CA GLY A 367 -7.54 -11.49 9.48
C GLY A 367 -8.15 -11.43 10.88
N ILE A 368 -9.47 -11.54 11.00
CA ILE A 368 -10.18 -11.48 12.28
C ILE A 368 -9.79 -12.66 13.19
N ALA A 369 -9.61 -13.87 12.65
CA ALA A 369 -9.13 -15.02 13.42
C ALA A 369 -7.74 -14.79 14.02
N SER A 370 -6.85 -14.11 13.28
CA SER A 370 -5.51 -13.77 13.73
C SER A 370 -5.53 -12.61 14.73
N PHE A 371 -6.36 -11.59 14.49
CA PHE A 371 -6.63 -10.51 15.44
C PHE A 371 -7.11 -11.04 16.80
N LEU A 372 -8.13 -11.91 16.82
CA LEU A 372 -8.67 -12.49 18.06
C LEU A 372 -7.62 -13.33 18.80
N ARG A 373 -6.74 -14.02 18.07
CA ARG A 373 -5.62 -14.76 18.66
C ARG A 373 -4.63 -13.82 19.34
N ASN A 374 -4.25 -12.73 18.67
CA ASN A 374 -3.35 -11.72 19.23
C ASN A 374 -3.97 -11.03 20.46
N ARG A 375 -5.28 -10.77 20.45
CA ARG A 375 -6.02 -10.27 21.62
C ARG A 375 -5.94 -11.22 22.80
N ARG A 376 -6.27 -12.50 22.60
CA ARG A 376 -6.18 -13.53 23.66
C ARG A 376 -4.76 -13.66 24.22
N ALA A 377 -3.75 -13.58 23.36
CA ALA A 377 -2.34 -13.62 23.78
C ALA A 377 -1.94 -12.42 24.67
N ARG A 378 -2.68 -11.31 24.61
CA ARG A 378 -2.52 -10.13 25.47
C ARG A 378 -3.48 -10.11 26.67
N GLY A 379 -4.18 -11.21 26.96
CA GLY A 379 -5.16 -11.29 28.06
C GLY A 379 -6.53 -10.69 27.74
N ASN A 380 -6.75 -10.19 26.52
CA ASN A 380 -8.03 -9.59 26.13
C ASN A 380 -9.00 -10.66 25.61
N ILE A 381 -9.83 -11.20 26.50
CA ILE A 381 -10.80 -12.27 26.17
C ILE A 381 -12.11 -11.75 25.58
N HIS A 382 -12.50 -10.49 25.88
CA HIS A 382 -13.73 -9.89 25.36
C HIS A 382 -13.59 -9.61 23.85
N ILE A 383 -14.58 -10.08 23.07
CA ILE A 383 -14.67 -9.82 21.63
C ILE A 383 -15.32 -8.44 21.43
N PRO A 384 -14.67 -7.47 20.77
CA PRO A 384 -15.28 -6.18 20.49
C PRO A 384 -16.57 -6.33 19.67
N ALA A 385 -17.59 -5.51 19.92
CA ALA A 385 -18.88 -5.60 19.23
C ALA A 385 -18.72 -5.48 17.69
N GLU A 386 -17.76 -4.67 17.26
CA GLU A 386 -17.44 -4.43 15.86
C GLU A 386 -16.91 -5.66 15.12
N ALA A 387 -16.38 -6.65 15.85
CA ALA A 387 -15.90 -7.91 15.27
C ALA A 387 -17.03 -8.91 14.97
N GLY A 388 -18.24 -8.66 15.47
CA GLY A 388 -19.44 -9.46 15.22
C GLY A 388 -19.45 -10.87 15.85
N MET A 389 -20.60 -11.53 15.78
CA MET A 389 -20.80 -12.90 16.29
C MET A 389 -20.09 -13.98 15.47
N GLU A 390 -19.73 -13.74 14.20
CA GLU A 390 -19.00 -14.73 13.41
C GLU A 390 -17.66 -15.14 14.05
N ALA A 391 -17.07 -14.27 14.88
CA ALA A 391 -15.90 -14.60 15.69
C ALA A 391 -16.10 -15.82 16.60
N SER A 392 -17.31 -16.02 17.14
CA SER A 392 -17.66 -17.20 17.94
C SER A 392 -18.00 -18.42 17.07
N GLN A 393 -18.41 -18.21 15.82
CA GLN A 393 -18.74 -19.24 14.84
C GLN A 393 -17.55 -19.73 14.00
N LEU A 394 -16.35 -19.17 14.18
CA LEU A 394 -15.12 -19.67 13.57
C LEU A 394 -14.87 -21.12 14.02
N ARG A 395 -15.39 -22.07 13.24
CA ARG A 395 -15.29 -23.50 13.51
C ARG A 395 -13.82 -23.89 13.71
N PRO A 396 -13.49 -24.72 14.73
CA PRO A 396 -12.13 -25.21 14.98
C PRO A 396 -11.45 -25.79 13.75
N GLU A 397 -12.22 -26.39 12.83
CA GLU A 397 -11.75 -27.03 11.60
C GLU A 397 -10.92 -26.12 10.68
N VAL A 398 -11.32 -24.85 10.50
CA VAL A 398 -10.54 -23.89 9.69
C VAL A 398 -9.21 -23.57 10.38
N ALA A 399 -9.22 -23.49 11.70
CA ALA A 399 -8.01 -23.28 12.50
C ALA A 399 -7.10 -24.52 12.45
N ILE A 400 -7.67 -25.72 12.42
CA ILE A 400 -6.95 -26.99 12.26
C ILE A 400 -6.30 -27.01 10.88
N ALA A 401 -7.05 -26.88 9.78
CA ALA A 401 -6.48 -26.92 8.43
C ALA A 401 -5.37 -25.87 8.20
N ALA A 402 -5.55 -24.65 8.72
CA ALA A 402 -4.52 -23.62 8.70
C ALA A 402 -3.28 -24.03 9.53
N ARG A 403 -3.49 -24.60 10.74
CA ARG A 403 -2.40 -25.16 11.56
C ARG A 403 -1.71 -26.32 10.88
N THR A 404 -2.41 -27.28 10.29
CA THR A 404 -1.80 -28.42 9.59
C THR A 404 -1.00 -27.95 8.40
N ARG A 405 -1.51 -26.96 7.65
CA ARG A 405 -0.76 -26.34 6.54
C ARG A 405 0.49 -25.62 7.01
N ASP A 406 0.41 -24.83 8.07
CA ASP A 406 1.57 -24.14 8.63
C ASP A 406 2.59 -25.12 9.23
N MET A 407 2.11 -26.18 9.88
CA MET A 407 2.94 -27.24 10.44
C MET A 407 3.61 -28.07 9.34
N ALA A 408 2.89 -28.43 8.27
CA ALA A 408 3.44 -29.10 7.10
C ALA A 408 4.46 -28.21 6.37
N LYS A 409 4.18 -26.90 6.23
CA LYS A 409 5.15 -25.94 5.69
C LYS A 409 6.39 -25.83 6.57
N ARG A 410 6.25 -25.76 7.89
CA ARG A 410 7.40 -25.74 8.82
C ARG A 410 8.16 -27.06 8.84
N PHE A 411 7.47 -28.18 8.66
CA PHE A 411 8.08 -29.49 8.57
C PHE A 411 8.86 -29.65 7.28
N LEU A 412 8.27 -29.30 6.13
CA LEU A 412 8.88 -29.45 4.80
C LEU A 412 9.90 -28.34 4.49
N MET A 413 9.60 -27.09 4.87
CA MET A 413 10.42 -25.91 4.55
C MET A 413 11.24 -25.37 5.73
N GLY A 414 11.20 -26.05 6.87
CA GLY A 414 11.83 -25.58 8.11
C GLY A 414 11.21 -24.30 8.67
N VAL A 415 11.63 -23.92 9.86
CA VAL A 415 11.39 -22.57 10.41
C VAL A 415 12.55 -21.68 9.98
N PRO A 416 12.33 -20.48 9.42
CA PRO A 416 13.42 -19.52 9.16
C PRO A 416 14.27 -19.34 10.43
N GLY A 417 15.59 -19.48 10.33
CA GLY A 417 16.48 -19.43 11.50
C GLY A 417 16.78 -20.80 12.14
N ARG A 418 16.04 -21.86 11.80
CA ARG A 418 16.21 -23.24 12.30
C ARG A 418 16.02 -24.28 11.20
N ARG A 419 16.39 -23.95 9.97
CA ARG A 419 16.29 -24.89 8.85
C ARG A 419 17.26 -26.05 9.07
N ARG A 420 16.83 -27.28 8.76
CA ARG A 420 17.66 -28.48 8.89
C ARG A 420 18.64 -28.59 7.70
N PRO A 421 19.77 -29.30 7.83
CA PRO A 421 20.81 -29.37 6.79
C PRO A 421 20.35 -29.84 5.42
N TRP A 422 19.30 -30.67 5.37
CA TRP A 422 18.72 -31.20 4.13
C TRP A 422 17.83 -30.18 3.40
N HIS A 423 17.59 -29.01 3.97
CA HIS A 423 16.74 -27.99 3.38
C HIS A 423 17.50 -27.23 2.27
N PRO A 424 16.92 -27.00 1.07
CA PRO A 424 17.63 -26.41 -0.08
C PRO A 424 18.20 -25.00 0.19
N TYR A 425 17.62 -24.25 1.14
CA TYR A 425 18.10 -22.93 1.55
C TYR A 425 19.00 -22.93 2.81
N TYR A 426 19.36 -24.10 3.36
CA TYR A 426 20.20 -24.19 4.56
C TYR A 426 21.57 -23.54 4.38
N ALA A 427 22.24 -23.80 3.25
CA ALA A 427 23.54 -23.21 2.94
C ALA A 427 23.48 -21.67 2.87
N ALA A 428 22.43 -21.11 2.26
CA ALA A 428 22.20 -19.67 2.22
C ALA A 428 21.98 -19.07 3.61
N GLU A 429 21.24 -19.76 4.48
CA GLU A 429 21.00 -19.29 5.86
C GLU A 429 22.27 -19.37 6.74
N VAL A 430 23.10 -20.40 6.57
CA VAL A 430 24.41 -20.51 7.23
C VAL A 430 25.34 -19.39 6.76
N ALA A 431 25.33 -19.05 5.46
CA ALA A 431 26.08 -17.92 4.93
C ALA A 431 25.61 -16.57 5.52
N ILE A 432 24.29 -16.35 5.61
CA ILE A 432 23.71 -15.14 6.23
C ILE A 432 24.05 -15.05 7.72
N LYS A 433 24.01 -16.16 8.47
CA LYS A 433 24.38 -16.18 9.90
C LYS A 433 25.87 -15.89 10.13
N ARG A 434 26.75 -16.31 9.22
CA ARG A 434 28.19 -15.98 9.25
C ARG A 434 28.45 -14.49 8.94
N LEU A 435 27.55 -13.83 8.19
CA LEU A 435 27.63 -12.40 7.89
C LEU A 435 27.18 -11.51 9.07
N GLY A 436 26.28 -12.01 9.94
CA GLY A 436 25.72 -11.26 11.07
C GLY A 436 26.71 -10.89 12.19
N SER A 437 27.94 -11.42 12.16
CA SER A 437 29.00 -11.14 13.15
C SER A 437 30.18 -10.32 12.61
N MET A 438 30.16 -9.89 11.34
CA MET A 438 31.25 -9.10 10.77
C MET A 438 30.88 -7.62 10.71
N ARG A 439 31.51 -6.80 11.55
CA ARG A 439 31.61 -5.34 11.33
C ARG A 439 32.62 -5.13 10.19
N PRO A 440 32.31 -4.35 9.14
CA PRO A 440 33.33 -3.98 8.17
C PRO A 440 34.31 -3.01 8.83
N VAL A 441 35.55 -3.47 9.02
CA VAL A 441 36.71 -2.62 9.26
C VAL A 441 37.59 -2.74 8.02
N GLY A 442 37.82 -1.62 7.33
CA GLY A 442 38.74 -1.54 6.19
C GLY A 442 38.32 -0.49 5.18
N LYS A 443 39.20 0.49 4.94
CA LYS A 443 39.17 1.34 3.75
C LYS A 443 39.52 0.48 2.54
N VAL A 444 38.69 0.52 1.50
CA VAL A 444 39.01 -0.03 0.19
C VAL A 444 39.33 1.16 -0.71
N GLU A 445 40.56 1.19 -1.21
CA GLU A 445 40.97 2.10 -2.29
C GLU A 445 40.37 1.62 -3.61
N LEU A 446 39.81 2.59 -4.34
CA LEU A 446 39.16 2.43 -5.64
C LEU A 446 40.18 2.39 -6.77
N LEU A 447 40.01 1.45 -7.69
CA LEU A 447 40.58 1.51 -9.03
C LEU A 447 39.59 0.88 -10.03
N GLY A 448 39.25 1.62 -11.09
CA GLY A 448 38.44 1.12 -12.20
C GLY A 448 37.88 2.23 -13.08
N GLN A 449 38.72 2.80 -13.94
CA GLN A 449 38.29 3.61 -15.09
C GLN A 449 37.51 2.72 -16.06
N PHE A 450 36.27 3.08 -16.38
CA PHE A 450 35.61 2.68 -17.62
C PHE A 450 35.33 3.94 -18.42
N GLY A 451 36.01 4.06 -19.56
CA GLY A 451 35.83 5.18 -20.48
C GLY A 451 34.44 5.14 -21.10
N ALA A 452 33.75 6.28 -21.07
CA ALA A 452 32.69 6.53 -22.03
C ALA A 452 33.37 6.64 -23.39
N GLU A 453 33.24 5.62 -24.25
CA GLU A 453 33.55 5.82 -25.67
C GLU A 453 32.52 6.79 -26.22
N GLU A 454 32.97 7.96 -26.69
CA GLU A 454 32.19 8.84 -27.55
C GLU A 454 31.85 8.07 -28.82
N SER A 455 30.71 7.37 -28.80
CA SER A 455 30.18 6.74 -30.00
C SER A 455 29.76 7.86 -30.93
N SER A 456 30.34 7.88 -32.13
CA SER A 456 30.12 8.89 -33.18
C SER A 456 28.75 8.74 -33.86
N GLY A 457 27.70 8.42 -33.09
CA GLY A 457 26.35 8.07 -33.55
C GLY A 457 25.27 8.21 -32.47
N THR A 458 25.06 9.46 -32.03
CA THR A 458 23.78 10.07 -31.59
C THR A 458 22.91 9.50 -30.45
N THR A 459 23.37 8.55 -29.61
CA THR A 459 22.62 8.22 -28.37
C THR A 459 23.56 7.95 -27.19
N PRO A 460 23.48 8.71 -26.08
CA PRO A 460 24.33 8.50 -24.92
C PRO A 460 24.18 7.09 -24.32
N ILE A 461 25.30 6.42 -24.04
CA ILE A 461 25.36 5.15 -23.33
C ILE A 461 26.28 5.32 -22.12
N VAL A 462 25.78 5.04 -20.93
CA VAL A 462 26.58 5.02 -19.69
C VAL A 462 26.51 3.61 -19.09
N VAL A 463 27.66 3.13 -18.62
CA VAL A 463 27.77 1.85 -17.90
C VAL A 463 28.14 2.19 -16.46
N SER A 464 27.39 1.67 -15.48
CA SER A 464 27.65 1.92 -14.06
C SER A 464 27.64 0.61 -13.27
N THR A 465 28.57 0.50 -12.32
CA THR A 465 28.53 -0.55 -11.31
C THR A 465 27.66 -0.14 -10.11
N PHE A 466 27.03 -1.09 -9.43
CA PHE A 466 26.11 -0.83 -8.31
C PHE A 466 26.76 -0.79 -6.93
N ASP A 467 28.06 -1.06 -6.85
CA ASP A 467 28.76 -1.27 -5.58
C ASP A 467 28.96 0.05 -4.80
N ASP A 468 28.75 1.19 -5.48
CA ASP A 468 28.61 2.52 -4.88
C ASP A 468 27.34 3.22 -5.41
N TRP A 469 26.35 3.47 -4.55
CA TRP A 469 25.14 4.20 -4.93
C TRP A 469 25.43 5.63 -5.39
N ARG A 470 26.55 6.23 -4.95
CA ARG A 470 27.01 7.54 -5.42
C ARG A 470 27.45 7.46 -6.88
N ALA A 471 28.09 6.36 -7.28
CA ALA A 471 28.45 6.13 -8.67
C ALA A 471 27.20 5.99 -9.55
N ALA A 472 26.16 5.31 -9.07
CA ALA A 472 24.89 5.23 -9.78
C ALA A 472 24.20 6.61 -9.94
N ASP A 473 24.20 7.45 -8.91
CA ASP A 473 23.65 8.81 -8.99
C ASP A 473 24.48 9.68 -9.95
N GLN A 474 25.81 9.63 -9.86
CA GLN A 474 26.74 10.30 -10.78
C GLN A 474 26.56 9.84 -12.22
N ALA A 475 26.35 8.54 -12.46
CA ALA A 475 26.09 8.00 -13.78
C ALA A 475 24.77 8.54 -14.37
N VAL A 476 23.73 8.66 -13.54
CA VAL A 476 22.45 9.25 -13.96
C VAL A 476 22.60 10.77 -14.18
N ASP A 477 23.38 11.49 -13.37
CA ASP A 477 23.71 12.90 -13.59
C ASP A 477 24.50 13.13 -14.88
N LEU A 478 25.50 12.29 -15.15
CA LEU A 478 26.26 12.32 -16.39
C LEU A 478 25.33 12.08 -17.58
N LEU A 479 24.51 11.03 -17.52
CA LEU A 479 23.56 10.71 -18.57
C LEU A 479 22.56 11.86 -18.80
N TRP A 480 22.09 12.51 -17.73
CA TRP A 480 21.18 13.66 -17.81
C TRP A 480 21.81 14.84 -18.53
N ASN A 481 23.06 15.16 -18.23
CA ASN A 481 23.78 16.25 -18.88
C ASN A 481 24.10 15.96 -20.36
N LEU A 482 24.25 14.67 -20.72
CA LEU A 482 24.55 14.24 -22.09
C LEU A 482 23.33 14.05 -22.99
N THR A 483 22.12 13.91 -22.42
CA THR A 483 20.89 13.60 -23.17
C THR A 483 20.06 14.87 -23.34
N LEU A 484 19.65 15.26 -24.55
CA LEU A 484 18.75 16.41 -24.71
C LEU A 484 17.31 16.06 -24.26
N PRO A 485 16.45 17.06 -23.94
CA PRO A 485 15.03 16.81 -23.66
C PRO A 485 14.38 15.97 -24.77
N ASP A 486 13.53 15.00 -24.38
CA ASP A 486 12.88 14.01 -25.26
C ASP A 486 13.79 13.00 -25.98
N GLU A 487 15.12 13.07 -25.86
CA GLU A 487 16.03 12.08 -26.44
C GLU A 487 16.12 10.79 -25.62
N CYS A 488 16.51 9.71 -26.30
CA CYS A 488 16.78 8.42 -25.68
C CYS A 488 18.19 8.40 -25.09
N ALA A 489 18.38 7.57 -24.08
CA ALA A 489 19.65 7.28 -23.46
C ALA A 489 19.67 5.82 -23.00
N TYR A 490 20.84 5.21 -22.93
CA TYR A 490 20.98 3.84 -22.44
C TYR A 490 21.84 3.82 -21.18
N LEU A 491 21.34 3.13 -20.15
CA LEU A 491 22.08 2.88 -18.93
C LEU A 491 22.22 1.37 -18.73
N ILE A 492 23.46 0.91 -18.67
CA ILE A 492 23.78 -0.48 -18.37
C ILE A 492 24.22 -0.55 -16.92
N PHE A 493 23.43 -1.22 -16.09
CA PHE A 493 23.85 -1.56 -14.73
C PHE A 493 24.47 -2.93 -14.69
N VAL A 494 25.68 -2.99 -14.16
CA VAL A 494 26.41 -4.24 -13.88
C VAL A 494 26.68 -4.28 -12.38
N LYS A 495 26.68 -5.45 -11.75
CA LYS A 495 27.18 -5.58 -10.36
C LYS A 495 28.54 -6.25 -10.43
N ASP A 496 29.52 -5.76 -9.66
CA ASP A 496 30.86 -6.36 -9.68
C ASP A 496 30.77 -7.86 -9.35
N LEU A 497 31.23 -8.66 -10.33
CA LEU A 497 31.21 -10.12 -10.28
C LEU A 497 32.16 -10.67 -9.20
N ASN A 498 33.07 -9.84 -8.67
CA ASN A 498 33.99 -10.22 -7.59
C ASN A 498 33.34 -10.24 -6.20
N LEU A 499 32.16 -9.64 -6.03
CA LEU A 499 31.39 -9.71 -4.79
C LEU A 499 30.48 -10.95 -4.80
N ALA A 500 30.48 -11.70 -3.70
CA ALA A 500 29.95 -13.07 -3.56
C ALA A 500 28.47 -13.31 -3.93
N SER A 501 27.73 -12.30 -4.41
CA SER A 501 26.39 -12.49 -4.95
C SER A 501 26.16 -12.02 -6.38
N GLY A 502 26.96 -11.14 -7.00
CA GLY A 502 26.72 -10.61 -8.37
C GLY A 502 25.31 -10.03 -8.66
N ARG A 503 24.38 -10.01 -7.68
CA ARG A 503 22.94 -9.81 -7.87
C ARG A 503 22.44 -8.45 -7.39
N LEU A 504 21.62 -7.77 -8.18
CA LEU A 504 20.85 -6.61 -7.71
C LEU A 504 19.66 -7.03 -6.84
N THR A 505 19.76 -6.72 -5.54
CA THR A 505 18.70 -6.85 -4.54
C THR A 505 17.49 -5.96 -4.85
N VAL A 506 16.32 -6.30 -4.31
CA VAL A 506 15.11 -5.45 -4.42
C VAL A 506 15.38 -4.03 -3.91
N ARG A 507 16.17 -3.89 -2.84
CA ARG A 507 16.57 -2.59 -2.29
C ARG A 507 17.39 -1.78 -3.29
N GLU A 508 18.38 -2.39 -3.94
CA GLU A 508 19.20 -1.75 -4.97
C GLU A 508 18.34 -1.36 -6.18
N ARG A 509 17.40 -2.20 -6.62
CA ARG A 509 16.46 -1.87 -7.72
C ARG A 509 15.53 -0.71 -7.38
N ILE A 510 15.00 -0.66 -6.15
CA ILE A 510 14.18 0.46 -5.67
C ILE A 510 15.01 1.76 -5.66
N ALA A 511 16.27 1.69 -5.23
CA ALA A 511 17.18 2.84 -5.26
C ALA A 511 17.46 3.28 -6.70
N ALA A 512 17.77 2.36 -7.61
CA ALA A 512 17.97 2.62 -9.04
C ALA A 512 16.77 3.38 -9.64
N LEU A 513 15.58 2.81 -9.45
CA LEU A 513 14.33 3.37 -9.95
C LEU A 513 14.03 4.73 -9.38
N THR A 514 14.23 4.90 -8.07
CA THR A 514 14.07 6.18 -7.40
C THR A 514 14.91 7.26 -8.09
N ILE A 515 16.19 6.96 -8.36
CA ILE A 515 17.14 7.93 -8.92
C ILE A 515 16.75 8.24 -10.36
N LEU A 516 16.46 7.19 -11.14
CA LEU A 516 16.10 7.32 -12.55
C LEU A 516 14.80 8.10 -12.76
N GLU A 517 13.74 7.76 -12.03
CA GLU A 517 12.42 8.37 -12.18
C GLU A 517 12.36 9.87 -11.85
N ARG A 518 13.44 10.44 -11.29
CA ARG A 518 13.57 11.89 -11.10
C ARG A 518 13.90 12.63 -12.39
N ARG A 519 14.58 11.97 -13.32
CA ARG A 519 15.23 12.59 -14.49
C ARG A 519 14.83 11.91 -15.81
N PHE A 520 14.47 10.64 -15.77
CA PHE A 520 14.19 9.83 -16.95
C PHE A 520 12.89 9.04 -16.81
N ARG A 521 12.16 8.96 -17.92
CA ARG A 521 11.16 7.94 -18.15
C ARG A 521 11.85 6.66 -18.59
N ILE A 522 11.48 5.53 -18.00
CA ILE A 522 11.99 4.22 -18.43
C ILE A 522 11.14 3.73 -19.61
N ALA A 523 11.74 3.69 -20.80
CA ALA A 523 11.07 3.30 -22.03
C ALA A 523 11.03 1.77 -22.21
N ASP A 524 12.14 1.09 -21.91
CA ASP A 524 12.24 -0.37 -21.98
C ASP A 524 13.29 -0.89 -21.00
N VAL A 525 13.10 -2.12 -20.54
CA VAL A 525 14.03 -2.81 -19.65
C VAL A 525 14.30 -4.19 -20.21
N LYS A 526 15.54 -4.37 -20.67
CA LYS A 526 16.04 -5.65 -21.15
C LYS A 526 16.93 -6.25 -20.08
N LEU A 527 16.48 -7.39 -19.57
CA LEU A 527 17.36 -8.25 -18.78
C LEU A 527 18.35 -8.87 -19.75
N LEU A 528 19.64 -8.57 -19.58
CA LEU A 528 20.68 -9.26 -20.31
C LEU A 528 20.92 -10.59 -19.57
N ILE A 529 20.21 -11.63 -20.02
CA ILE A 529 20.32 -13.01 -19.54
C ILE A 529 20.67 -13.88 -20.74
N SER A 530 21.45 -14.95 -20.55
CA SER A 530 21.60 -15.95 -21.60
C SER A 530 20.24 -16.62 -21.90
N VAL A 531 19.92 -16.84 -23.18
CA VAL A 531 18.59 -17.25 -23.68
C VAL A 531 18.11 -18.59 -23.09
N ASP A 532 19.03 -19.47 -22.69
CA ASP A 532 18.72 -20.80 -22.16
C ASP A 532 18.20 -20.77 -20.70
N GLU A 533 18.50 -19.71 -19.95
CA GLU A 533 18.16 -19.59 -18.53
C GLU A 533 16.71 -19.15 -18.29
N GLY A 534 16.15 -18.32 -19.19
CA GLY A 534 14.76 -17.86 -19.11
C GLY A 534 13.74 -19.00 -19.27
N ARG A 535 14.07 -20.03 -20.06
CA ARG A 535 13.23 -21.22 -20.21
C ARG A 535 13.19 -22.08 -18.94
N ALA A 536 14.28 -22.18 -18.20
CA ALA A 536 14.36 -23.01 -16.99
C ALA A 536 13.58 -22.41 -15.80
N ALA A 537 13.60 -21.08 -15.64
CA ALA A 537 12.90 -20.38 -14.56
C ALA A 537 11.37 -20.42 -14.71
N ALA A 538 10.86 -20.20 -15.93
CA ALA A 538 9.43 -20.30 -16.24
C ALA A 538 8.88 -21.71 -15.94
N MET A 539 9.66 -22.75 -16.24
CA MET A 539 9.29 -24.15 -15.99
C MET A 539 9.19 -24.47 -14.48
N ASN A 540 10.11 -23.95 -13.65
CA ASN A 540 10.08 -24.15 -12.20
C ASN A 540 8.93 -23.39 -11.51
N GLN A 541 8.62 -22.18 -11.96
CA GLN A 541 7.54 -21.38 -11.39
C GLN A 541 6.16 -21.98 -11.71
N GLN A 542 6.00 -22.54 -12.91
CA GLN A 542 4.80 -23.28 -13.30
C GLN A 542 4.60 -24.56 -12.44
N LEU A 543 5.67 -25.30 -12.16
CA LEU A 543 5.64 -26.49 -11.28
C LEU A 543 5.29 -26.16 -9.82
N ALA A 544 5.71 -25.01 -9.31
CA ALA A 544 5.39 -24.58 -7.94
C ALA A 544 3.93 -24.15 -7.76
N VAL A 545 3.30 -23.60 -8.81
CA VAL A 545 1.88 -23.21 -8.81
C VAL A 545 0.98 -24.45 -8.93
N GLU A 546 1.37 -25.44 -9.74
CA GLU A 546 0.64 -26.72 -9.89
C GLU A 546 0.71 -27.63 -8.64
N PHE A 547 1.61 -27.34 -7.70
CA PHE A 547 1.78 -28.07 -6.43
C PHE A 547 0.58 -27.94 -5.45
N ILE A 548 -0.36 -27.02 -5.70
CA ILE A 548 -1.38 -26.58 -4.72
C ILE A 548 -2.81 -27.10 -5.02
N ASP A 549 -3.03 -27.92 -6.05
CA ASP A 549 -4.37 -28.49 -6.33
C ASP A 549 -4.49 -29.96 -5.84
N TRP A 550 -5.11 -30.14 -4.68
CA TRP A 550 -5.29 -31.44 -4.01
C TRP A 550 -6.34 -32.37 -4.66
N ARG A 551 -6.95 -31.97 -5.78
CA ARG A 551 -8.04 -32.75 -6.40
C ARG A 551 -7.59 -33.93 -7.27
N ARG A 552 -6.28 -34.19 -7.44
CA ARG A 552 -5.75 -35.28 -8.30
C ARG A 552 -4.51 -36.01 -7.70
N PRO A 553 -4.68 -36.97 -6.78
CA PRO A 553 -3.58 -37.56 -6.00
C PRO A 553 -2.52 -38.30 -6.84
N LEU A 554 -2.90 -38.96 -7.94
CA LEU A 554 -1.96 -39.66 -8.82
C LEU A 554 -0.99 -38.71 -9.55
N ARG A 555 -1.43 -37.47 -9.82
CA ARG A 555 -0.59 -36.45 -10.45
C ARG A 555 0.43 -35.90 -9.45
N SER A 556 0.01 -35.71 -8.19
CA SER A 556 0.88 -35.34 -7.08
C SER A 556 1.97 -36.38 -6.82
N VAL A 557 1.66 -37.68 -6.91
CA VAL A 557 2.68 -38.75 -6.75
C VAL A 557 3.70 -38.73 -7.89
N ARG A 558 3.27 -38.59 -9.16
CA ARG A 558 4.22 -38.47 -10.30
C ARG A 558 5.10 -37.22 -10.18
N MET A 559 4.54 -36.11 -9.69
CA MET A 559 5.32 -34.89 -9.42
C MET A 559 6.26 -35.02 -8.23
N ILE A 560 5.88 -35.72 -7.16
CA ILE A 560 6.78 -36.02 -6.02
C ILE A 560 7.96 -36.84 -6.52
N LEU A 561 7.74 -37.85 -7.35
CA LEU A 561 8.81 -38.65 -7.95
C LEU A 561 9.70 -37.82 -8.88
N ALA A 562 9.13 -36.91 -9.68
CA ALA A 562 9.89 -35.98 -10.52
C ALA A 562 10.72 -34.98 -9.70
N CYS A 563 10.16 -34.46 -8.60
CA CYS A 563 10.86 -33.60 -7.66
C CYS A 563 11.98 -34.35 -6.95
N LEU A 564 11.77 -35.60 -6.51
CA LEU A 564 12.81 -36.42 -5.89
C LEU A 564 13.94 -36.74 -6.87
N ALA A 565 13.63 -37.00 -8.14
CA ALA A 565 14.62 -37.18 -9.20
C ALA A 565 15.42 -35.89 -9.47
N LEU A 566 14.76 -34.72 -9.47
CA LEU A 566 15.42 -33.42 -9.62
C LEU A 566 16.27 -33.08 -8.38
N LEU A 567 15.78 -33.38 -7.18
CA LEU A 567 16.52 -33.22 -5.92
C LEU A 567 17.76 -34.12 -5.91
N GLY A 568 17.64 -35.35 -6.42
CA GLY A 568 18.76 -36.28 -6.62
C GLY A 568 19.80 -35.72 -7.59
N LYS A 569 19.37 -35.12 -8.72
CA LYS A 569 20.28 -34.45 -9.66
C LYS A 569 20.99 -33.25 -9.02
N VAL A 570 20.29 -32.44 -8.22
CA VAL A 570 20.87 -31.31 -7.48
C VAL A 570 21.86 -31.80 -6.42
N LEU A 571 21.55 -32.88 -5.69
CA LEU A 571 22.44 -33.52 -4.72
C LEU A 571 23.71 -34.05 -5.37
N ILE A 572 23.57 -34.78 -6.50
CA ILE A 572 24.71 -35.31 -7.26
C ILE A 572 25.57 -34.17 -7.82
N SER A 573 24.97 -33.08 -8.29
CA SER A 573 25.71 -31.90 -8.76
C SER A 573 26.47 -31.19 -7.64
N ASN A 574 25.84 -31.02 -6.47
CA ASN A 574 26.48 -30.42 -5.30
C ASN A 574 27.61 -31.30 -4.74
N LEU A 575 27.45 -32.62 -4.77
CA LEU A 575 28.48 -33.57 -4.34
C LEU A 575 29.64 -33.70 -5.32
N SER A 576 29.41 -33.45 -6.61
CA SER A 576 30.44 -33.52 -7.65
C SER A 576 31.20 -32.21 -7.87
N GLY A 577 30.94 -31.17 -7.08
CA GLY A 577 31.57 -29.86 -7.21
C GLY A 577 31.18 -29.07 -8.47
N ARG A 578 30.33 -29.63 -9.35
CA ARG A 578 29.75 -28.94 -10.50
C ARG A 578 28.57 -28.12 -10.01
N ARG A 579 28.76 -26.80 -9.84
CA ARG A 579 27.65 -25.89 -9.56
C ARG A 579 26.67 -25.94 -10.73
N LEU A 580 25.40 -26.29 -10.46
CA LEU A 580 24.32 -26.04 -11.42
C LEU A 580 24.18 -24.51 -11.58
N PRO A 581 24.08 -24.00 -12.82
CA PRO A 581 23.88 -22.58 -13.06
C PRO A 581 22.51 -22.18 -12.51
N THR A 582 22.51 -21.16 -11.66
CA THR A 582 21.28 -20.56 -11.13
C THR A 582 20.81 -19.48 -12.09
N SER A 583 19.56 -19.59 -12.57
CA SER A 583 18.88 -18.60 -13.41
C SER A 583 18.68 -17.29 -12.67
N GLU A 584 19.39 -16.19 -13.01
CA GLU A 584 19.04 -14.80 -12.66
C GLU A 584 20.07 -13.81 -13.26
N ALA A 585 19.58 -12.70 -13.84
CA ALA A 585 20.33 -11.76 -14.69
C ALA A 585 21.52 -11.03 -14.00
N ASP A 586 22.67 -10.95 -14.68
CA ASP A 586 23.90 -10.28 -14.23
C ASP A 586 24.00 -8.80 -14.65
N ALA A 587 23.20 -8.36 -15.62
CA ALA A 587 23.15 -6.97 -16.07
C ALA A 587 21.73 -6.50 -16.46
N LEU A 588 21.44 -5.23 -16.21
CA LEU A 588 20.21 -4.56 -16.66
C LEU A 588 20.56 -3.54 -17.74
N LEU A 589 19.99 -3.70 -18.93
CA LEU A 589 19.98 -2.64 -19.95
C LEU A 589 18.68 -1.87 -19.85
N LEU A 590 18.80 -0.58 -19.54
CA LEU A 590 17.69 0.35 -19.45
C LEU A 590 17.70 1.27 -20.66
N SER A 591 16.60 1.30 -21.39
CA SER A 591 16.31 2.36 -22.33
C SER A 591 15.55 3.46 -21.58
N LEU A 592 16.16 4.64 -21.54
CA LEU A 592 15.70 5.80 -20.81
C LEU A 592 15.33 6.91 -21.79
N ARG A 593 14.36 7.73 -21.44
CA ARG A 593 13.99 8.93 -22.20
C ARG A 593 13.96 10.12 -21.25
N ARG A 594 14.70 11.18 -21.56
CA ARG A 594 14.79 12.34 -20.68
C ARG A 594 13.42 13.03 -20.60
N TYR A 595 12.99 13.38 -19.38
CA TYR A 595 11.81 14.24 -19.22
C TYR A 595 12.07 15.64 -19.80
N LYS A 596 11.01 16.36 -20.17
CA LYS A 596 11.12 17.69 -20.78
C LYS A 596 11.70 18.74 -19.84
#